data_AF-A0A3M1ZA80-F1
#
_entry.id   AF-A0A3M1ZA80-F1
#
_cell.length_a   1.000
_cell.length_b   1.000
_cell.length_c   1.000
_cell.angle_alpha   90.00
_cell.angle_beta   90.00
_cell.angle_gamma   90.00
#
_symmetry.space_group_name_H-M   'P 1'
#
loop_
_entity.id
_entity.type
_entity.pdbx_description
1 polymer ?
#
loop_
_entity_poly.entity_id
_entity_poly.type
_entity_poly.pdbx_seq_one_letter_code
_entity_poly.pdbx_strand_id
1 'polypeptide(L)'
;MAKILLASARWGSPFRAVMNVRYGEDVLEACRALGLRVEGFSRAEEPREVKEREGSTLEWGTAEVLRRAARAPDAIYDTGDQGKEPMIRIFGATAPEAARRVAAVARELRRVAS
;
A
#
# COMPACT_ATOMS: atom_id res chain seq x y z
N MET A 1 9.33 -4.87 3.99
CA MET A 1 9.21 -4.04 2.77
C MET A 1 9.71 -4.72 1.51
N ALA A 2 10.90 -5.35 1.49
CA ALA A 2 11.41 -6.04 0.31
C ALA A 2 10.44 -7.07 -0.30
N LYS A 3 9.80 -7.89 0.55
CA LYS A 3 8.77 -8.87 0.15
C LYS A 3 7.60 -8.30 -0.67
N ILE A 4 7.17 -7.07 -0.37
CA ILE A 4 6.10 -6.37 -1.08
C ILE A 4 6.55 -6.01 -2.50
N LEU A 5 7.76 -5.50 -2.67
CA LEU A 5 8.31 -5.16 -3.98
C LEU A 5 8.57 -6.42 -4.81
N LEU A 6 9.01 -7.52 -4.19
CA LEU A 6 9.16 -8.80 -4.85
C LEU A 6 7.81 -9.35 -5.33
N ALA A 7 6.77 -9.29 -4.51
CA ALA A 7 5.42 -9.64 -4.91
C ALA A 7 4.95 -8.74 -6.07
N SER A 8 5.09 -7.42 -5.94
CA SER A 8 4.72 -6.45 -6.97
C SER A 8 5.40 -6.74 -8.32
N ALA A 9 6.70 -7.00 -8.31
CA ALA A 9 7.48 -7.32 -9.51
C ALA A 9 7.04 -8.64 -10.16
N ARG A 10 6.72 -9.68 -9.37
CA ARG A 10 6.22 -10.96 -9.90
C ARG A 10 4.92 -10.82 -10.70
N TRP A 11 4.11 -9.82 -10.37
CA TRP A 11 2.86 -9.50 -11.07
C TRP A 11 3.04 -8.40 -12.15
N GLY A 12 4.28 -8.14 -12.59
CA GLY A 12 4.56 -7.23 -13.71
C GLY A 12 4.48 -5.74 -13.38
N SER A 13 4.47 -5.38 -12.10
CA SER A 13 4.44 -3.98 -11.67
C SER A 13 5.77 -3.25 -11.98
N PRO A 14 5.73 -1.96 -12.39
CA PRO A 14 6.93 -1.16 -12.61
C PRO A 14 7.59 -0.68 -11.31
N PHE A 15 7.00 -0.94 -10.14
CA PHE A 15 7.45 -0.35 -8.88
C PHE A 15 8.74 -0.96 -8.35
N ARG A 16 9.67 -0.08 -7.96
CA ARG A 16 10.98 -0.45 -7.36
C ARG A 16 11.18 0.15 -5.98
N ALA A 17 10.25 0.98 -5.53
CA ALA A 17 10.27 1.58 -4.21
C ALA A 17 8.87 1.61 -3.61
N VAL A 18 8.82 1.55 -2.29
CA VAL A 18 7.60 1.61 -1.51
C VAL A 18 7.90 2.28 -0.17
N MET A 19 7.00 3.15 0.27
CA MET A 19 7.08 3.84 1.55
C MET A 19 5.84 3.52 2.38
N ASN A 20 6.05 3.19 3.65
CA ASN A 20 4.97 3.07 4.62
C ASN A 20 4.59 4.46 5.11
N VAL A 21 3.29 4.71 5.19
CA VAL A 21 2.67 5.89 5.79
C VAL A 21 1.55 5.43 6.70
N ARG A 22 1.28 6.19 7.76
CA ARG A 22 0.20 5.84 8.71
C ARG A 22 -1.10 5.62 7.96
N TYR A 23 -1.91 4.71 8.47
CA TYR A 23 -3.30 4.63 8.04
C TYR A 23 -4.10 5.85 8.53
N GLY A 24 -5.12 6.19 7.75
CA GLY A 24 -6.13 7.18 8.08
C GLY A 24 -6.99 7.42 6.86
N GLU A 25 -8.30 7.58 7.05
CA GLU A 25 -9.20 7.90 5.94
C GLU A 25 -8.81 9.23 5.27
N ASP A 26 -8.33 10.19 6.07
CA ASP A 26 -7.77 11.44 5.57
C ASP A 26 -6.60 11.23 4.60
N VAL A 27 -5.72 10.27 4.90
CA VAL A 27 -4.60 9.91 4.01
C VAL A 27 -5.09 9.23 2.74
N LEU A 28 -6.11 8.37 2.84
CA LEU A 28 -6.71 7.70 1.67
C LEU A 28 -7.42 8.71 0.76
N GLU A 29 -8.15 9.66 1.33
CA GLU A 29 -8.78 10.77 0.62
C GLU A 29 -7.75 11.66 -0.06
N ALA A 30 -6.67 12.04 0.63
CA ALA A 30 -5.57 12.80 0.04
C ALA A 30 -4.92 12.04 -1.14
N CYS A 31 -4.72 10.73 -1.01
CA CYS A 31 -4.22 9.91 -2.13
C CYS A 31 -5.18 9.96 -3.33
N ARG A 32 -6.48 9.78 -3.10
CA ARG A 32 -7.51 9.81 -4.15
C ARG A 32 -7.62 11.20 -4.81
N ALA A 33 -7.55 12.28 -4.03
CA ALA A 33 -7.57 13.66 -4.51
C ALA A 33 -6.38 13.97 -5.42
N LEU A 34 -5.22 13.37 -5.15
CA LEU A 34 -4.03 13.47 -5.99
C LEU A 34 -4.05 12.53 -7.22
N GLY A 35 -5.18 11.83 -7.46
CA GLY A 35 -5.34 10.91 -8.58
C GLY A 35 -4.58 9.58 -8.43
N LEU A 36 -4.07 9.28 -7.23
CA LEU A 36 -3.44 7.98 -6.96
C LEU A 36 -4.51 6.91 -6.90
N ARG A 37 -4.23 5.74 -7.49
CA ARG A 37 -5.10 4.58 -7.32
C ARG A 37 -4.78 3.86 -6.03
N VAL A 38 -5.81 3.69 -5.22
CA VAL A 38 -5.69 3.13 -3.88
C VAL A 38 -6.55 1.89 -3.79
N GLU A 39 -5.94 0.79 -3.39
CA GLU A 39 -6.61 -0.49 -3.16
C GLU A 39 -6.25 -1.01 -1.77
N GLY A 40 -7.07 -1.87 -1.18
CA GLY A 40 -6.81 -2.41 0.15
C GLY A 40 -7.11 -3.90 0.28
N PHE A 41 -6.49 -4.57 1.23
CA PHE A 41 -6.82 -5.94 1.58
C PHE A 41 -7.15 -6.05 3.06
N SER A 42 -7.97 -7.04 3.41
CA SER A 42 -8.29 -7.35 4.80
C SER A 42 -7.40 -8.49 5.29
N ARG A 43 -6.75 -8.30 6.44
CA ARG A 43 -6.02 -9.39 7.11
C ARG A 43 -6.96 -10.46 7.68
N ALA A 44 -8.25 -10.17 7.82
CA ALA A 44 -9.24 -11.17 8.23
C ALA A 44 -9.47 -12.23 7.14
N GLU A 45 -9.21 -11.88 5.88
CA GLU A 45 -9.34 -12.77 4.71
C GLU A 45 -8.07 -13.59 4.45
N GLU A 46 -6.99 -13.35 5.22
CA GLU A 46 -5.72 -14.04 5.06
C GLU A 46 -5.84 -15.52 5.50
N PRO A 47 -5.50 -16.49 4.62
CA PRO A 47 -5.52 -17.91 4.96
C PRO A 47 -4.64 -18.22 6.18
N ARG A 48 -5.08 -19.17 7.01
CA ARG A 48 -4.40 -19.51 8.27
C ARG A 48 -2.96 -19.96 8.05
N GLU A 49 -2.71 -20.72 6.98
CA GLU A 49 -1.39 -21.22 6.60
C GLU A 49 -0.43 -20.09 6.20
N VAL A 50 -0.97 -18.96 5.73
CA VAL A 50 -0.21 -17.74 5.41
C VAL A 50 0.06 -16.93 6.68
N LYS A 51 -0.93 -16.83 7.59
CA LYS A 51 -0.78 -16.15 8.90
C LYS A 51 0.32 -16.76 9.76
N GLU A 52 0.46 -18.08 9.72
CA GLU A 52 1.46 -18.83 10.50
C GLU A 52 2.89 -18.68 9.93
N ARG A 53 3.05 -18.20 8.69
CA ARG A 53 4.35 -17.96 8.06
C ARG A 53 4.80 -16.51 8.19
N GLU A 54 5.98 -16.32 8.78
CA GLU A 54 6.49 -14.97 9.05
C GLU A 54 6.70 -14.13 7.78
N GLY A 55 6.07 -12.96 7.75
CA GLY A 55 6.16 -11.99 6.65
C GLY A 55 5.40 -12.38 5.38
N SER A 56 4.59 -13.45 5.40
CA SER A 56 3.79 -13.90 4.26
C SER A 56 2.50 -13.10 4.07
N THR A 57 1.97 -12.46 5.12
CA THR A 57 0.77 -11.59 5.04
C THR A 57 0.90 -10.49 3.99
N LEU A 58 2.05 -9.82 3.95
CA LEU A 58 2.25 -8.69 3.06
C LEU A 58 2.44 -9.13 1.62
N GLU A 59 3.04 -10.29 1.38
CA GLU A 59 3.14 -10.88 0.04
C GLU A 59 1.77 -11.29 -0.47
N TRP A 60 1.00 -12.00 0.36
CA TRP A 60 -0.36 -12.43 0.04
C TRP A 60 -1.28 -11.24 -0.20
N GLY A 61 -1.34 -10.26 0.71
CA GLY A 61 -2.22 -9.11 0.57
C GLY A 61 -1.89 -8.25 -0.66
N THR A 62 -0.60 -8.08 -0.95
CA THR A 62 -0.15 -7.41 -2.18
C THR A 62 -0.56 -8.19 -3.42
N ALA A 63 -0.37 -9.51 -3.43
CA ALA A 63 -0.77 -10.36 -4.54
C ALA A 63 -2.28 -10.35 -4.76
N GLU A 64 -3.09 -10.37 -3.70
CA GLU A 64 -4.55 -10.38 -3.80
C GLU A 64 -5.09 -9.09 -4.42
N VAL A 65 -4.51 -7.95 -4.03
CA VAL A 65 -4.80 -6.66 -4.65
C VAL A 65 -4.39 -6.64 -6.13
N LEU A 66 -3.20 -7.15 -6.45
CA LEU A 66 -2.70 -7.15 -7.83
C LEU A 66 -3.49 -8.10 -8.74
N ARG A 67 -3.99 -9.22 -8.21
CA ARG A 67 -4.77 -10.22 -8.95
C ARG A 67 -6.11 -9.65 -9.45
N ARG A 68 -6.74 -8.79 -8.68
CA ARG A 68 -8.05 -8.19 -9.01
C ARG A 68 -7.95 -6.83 -9.70
N ALA A 69 -6.81 -6.16 -9.63
CA ALA A 69 -6.61 -4.85 -10.24
C ALA A 69 -6.25 -4.96 -11.72
N ALA A 70 -6.90 -4.18 -12.58
CA ALA A 70 -6.57 -4.13 -14.02
C ALA A 70 -5.14 -3.61 -14.29
N ARG A 71 -4.59 -2.83 -13.37
CA ARG A 71 -3.21 -2.33 -13.42
C ARG A 71 -2.72 -2.07 -11.98
N ALA A 72 -1.44 -2.26 -11.68
CA ALA A 72 -0.90 -2.14 -10.32
C ALA A 72 -1.26 -0.78 -9.66
N PRO A 73 -1.82 -0.76 -8.43
CA PRO A 73 -2.25 0.47 -7.77
C PRO A 73 -1.07 1.26 -7.21
N ASP A 74 -1.24 2.57 -7.12
CA ASP A 74 -0.22 3.51 -6.64
C ASP A 74 -0.06 3.45 -5.12
N ALA A 75 -1.10 3.02 -4.39
CA ALA A 75 -1.05 2.73 -2.97
C ALA A 75 -1.84 1.46 -2.60
N ILE A 76 -1.34 0.72 -1.62
CA ILE A 76 -2.03 -0.45 -1.02
C ILE A 76 -2.17 -0.26 0.48
N TYR A 77 -3.37 -0.42 1.04
CA TYR A 77 -3.60 -0.31 2.48
C TYR A 77 -4.12 -1.61 3.11
N ASP A 78 -3.97 -1.70 4.43
CA ASP A 78 -4.67 -2.65 5.28
C ASP A 78 -5.12 -1.96 6.57
N THR A 79 -6.24 -2.41 7.13
CA THR A 79 -6.83 -1.85 8.36
C THR A 79 -6.29 -2.50 9.64
N GLY A 80 -5.14 -3.18 9.57
CA GLY A 80 -4.55 -3.87 10.70
C GLY A 80 -5.24 -5.20 11.04
N ASP A 81 -4.84 -5.77 12.17
CA ASP A 81 -5.44 -6.95 12.82
C ASP A 81 -5.02 -6.91 14.30
N GLN A 82 -5.44 -7.88 15.12
CA GLN A 82 -5.00 -7.98 16.51
C GLN A 82 -3.47 -7.99 16.61
N GLY A 83 -2.90 -6.99 17.30
CA GLY A 83 -1.45 -6.80 17.43
C GLY A 83 -0.73 -6.36 16.15
N LYS A 84 -1.45 -5.98 15.09
CA LYS A 84 -0.88 -5.49 13.82
C LYS A 84 -1.43 -4.11 13.47
N GLU A 85 -0.55 -3.13 13.38
CA GLU A 85 -0.95 -1.75 13.04
C GLU A 85 -1.48 -1.63 11.60
N PRO A 86 -2.52 -0.80 11.39
CA PRO A 86 -3.00 -0.46 10.05
C PRO A 86 -1.98 0.41 9.31
N MET A 87 -1.86 0.23 7.99
CA MET A 87 -0.81 0.88 7.21
C MET A 87 -1.26 1.18 5.77
N ILE A 88 -0.76 2.29 5.22
CA ILE A 88 -0.83 2.59 3.78
C ILE A 88 0.58 2.46 3.19
N ARG A 89 0.70 1.83 2.03
CA ARG A 89 1.96 1.60 1.32
C ARG A 89 1.91 2.33 -0.01
N ILE A 90 2.70 3.38 -0.18
CA ILE A 90 2.74 4.17 -1.41
C ILE A 90 3.92 3.71 -2.26
N PHE A 91 3.64 3.34 -3.51
CA PHE A 91 4.61 2.79 -4.45
C PHE A 91 5.15 3.84 -5.41
N GLY A 92 6.34 3.59 -5.94
CA GLY A 92 6.95 4.35 -7.04
C GLY A 92 7.88 3.48 -7.88
N ALA A 93 8.06 3.83 -9.15
CA ALA A 93 9.03 3.18 -10.03
C ALA A 93 10.48 3.47 -9.59
N THR A 94 10.69 4.52 -8.80
CA THR A 94 11.96 4.87 -8.16
C THR A 94 11.73 5.37 -6.74
N ALA A 95 12.77 5.31 -5.90
CA ALA A 95 12.70 5.87 -4.53
C ALA A 95 12.36 7.37 -4.49
N PRO A 96 12.95 8.23 -5.36
CA PRO A 96 12.55 9.63 -5.44
C PRO A 96 11.07 9.82 -5.82
N GLU A 97 10.51 8.97 -6.69
CA GLU A 97 9.09 9.04 -7.02
C GLU A 97 8.20 8.69 -5.84
N ALA A 98 8.48 7.60 -5.12
CA ALA A 98 7.74 7.24 -3.91
C ALA A 98 7.78 8.37 -2.87
N ALA A 99 8.97 8.97 -2.65
CA ALA A 99 9.13 10.11 -1.76
C ALA A 99 8.34 11.34 -2.22
N ARG A 100 8.32 11.65 -3.52
CA ARG A 100 7.51 12.76 -4.08
C ARG A 100 6.01 12.55 -3.87
N ARG A 101 5.52 11.32 -4.07
CA ARG A 101 4.11 10.98 -3.83
C ARG A 101 3.74 11.15 -2.35
N VAL A 102 4.55 10.62 -1.43
CA VAL A 102 4.36 10.80 0.02
C VAL A 102 4.37 12.28 0.40
N ALA A 103 5.32 13.06 -0.12
CA ALA A 103 5.38 14.50 0.14
C ALA A 103 4.15 15.25 -0.42
N ALA A 104 3.63 14.86 -1.58
CA ALA A 104 2.40 15.42 -2.12
C ALA A 104 1.19 15.12 -1.23
N VAL A 105 1.03 13.87 -0.78
CA VAL A 105 -0.03 13.47 0.17
C VAL A 105 0.06 14.30 1.46
N ALA A 106 1.26 14.47 2.01
CA ALA A 106 1.46 15.28 3.21
C ALA A 106 1.09 16.76 3.02
N ARG A 107 1.28 17.33 1.82
CA ARG A 107 0.84 18.70 1.50
C ARG A 107 -0.67 18.79 1.36
N GLU A 108 -1.29 17.80 0.72
CA GLU A 108 -2.75 17.76 0.55
C GLU A 108 -3.47 17.69 1.91
N LEU A 109 -2.97 16.85 2.84
CA LEU A 109 -3.49 16.78 4.21
C LEU A 109 -3.46 18.14 4.93
N ARG A 110 -2.41 18.93 4.73
CA ARG A 110 -2.28 20.27 5.35
C ARG A 110 -3.24 21.28 4.74
N ARG A 111 -3.61 21.12 3.48
CA ARG A 111 -4.55 21.98 2.76
C ARG A 111 -5.99 21.74 3.18
N VAL A 112 -6.35 20.50 3.47
CA VAL A 112 -7.71 20.15 3.93
C VAL A 112 -7.93 20.52 5.39
N ALA A 113 -6.86 20.57 6.19
CA ALA A 113 -6.91 20.94 7.60
C ALA A 113 -6.89 22.46 7.87
N SER A 114 -6.76 23.30 6.84
CA SER A 114 -6.70 24.77 6.89
C SER A 114 -7.97 25.40 6.34
#